data_AF-A0A954RVD3-F1
#
_entry.id   AF-A0A954RVD3-F1
#
_cell.length_a   1.000
_cell.length_b   1.000
_cell.length_c   1.000
_cell.angle_alpha   90.00
_cell.angle_beta   90.00
_cell.angle_gamma   90.00
#
_symmetry.space_group_name_H-M   'P 1'
#
loop_
_entity.id
_entity.type
_entity.pdbx_description
1 polymer ?
#
loop_
_entity_poly.entity_id
_entity_poly.type
_entity_poly.pdbx_seq_one_letter_code
_entity_poly.pdbx_strand_id
1 'polypeptide(L)' 'VLFDLDTEAADCCRELGVNYHRAASPGTHPRFVQMVRELITERVSGSTERPSCGSRGPSHDVCPPDCCPPGTRPRV' A
#
# COMPACT_ATOMS: atom_id res chain seq x y z
N VAL A 1 11.12 1.22 17.56
CA VAL A 1 10.77 0.10 16.65
C VAL A 1 11.69 -1.04 17.04
N LEU A 2 11.13 -2.15 17.53
CA LEU A 2 11.93 -3.21 18.15
C LEU A 2 12.41 -4.27 17.13
N PHE A 3 11.66 -4.43 16.03
CA PHE A 3 12.01 -5.25 14.87
C PHE A 3 11.44 -4.58 13.62
N ASP A 4 12.25 -4.52 12.55
CA ASP A 4 11.87 -3.94 11.27
C ASP A 4 11.87 -5.06 10.22
N LEU A 5 10.70 -5.30 9.62
CA LEU A 5 10.55 -6.33 8.58
C LEU A 5 11.49 -6.08 7.39
N ASP A 6 11.85 -4.83 7.14
CA ASP A 6 12.81 -4.46 6.09
C ASP A 6 14.23 -5.00 6.40
N THR A 7 14.59 -5.13 7.68
CA THR A 7 15.90 -5.70 8.10
C THR A 7 15.91 -7.21 7.89
N GLU A 8 14.85 -7.91 8.34
CA GLU A 8 14.71 -9.35 8.14
C GLU A 8 14.66 -9.73 6.65
N ALA A 9 13.96 -8.92 5.85
CA ALA A 9 13.93 -9.08 4.40
C ALA A 9 15.32 -8.91 3.76
N ALA A 10 16.07 -7.88 4.18
CA ALA A 10 17.43 -7.65 3.68
C ALA A 10 18.39 -8.81 4.03
N ASP A 11 18.28 -9.35 5.25
CA ASP A 11 19.07 -10.49 5.71
C ASP A 11 18.74 -11.76 4.93
N CYS A 12 17.44 -12.06 4.74
CA CYS A 12 16.98 -13.18 3.94
C CYS A 12 17.44 -13.07 2.47
N CYS A 13 17.31 -11.89 1.86
CA CYS A 13 17.79 -11.65 0.49
C CYS A 13 19.31 -11.89 0.37
N ARG A 14 20.09 -11.48 1.37
CA ARG A 14 21.55 -11.72 1.41
C ARG A 14 21.88 -13.21 1.48
N GLU A 15 21.15 -13.97 2.31
CA GLU A 15 21.31 -15.43 2.40
C GLU A 15 20.96 -16.14 1.09
N LEU A 16 19.92 -15.67 0.39
CA LEU A 16 19.45 -16.24 -0.87
C LEU A 16 20.20 -15.71 -2.11
N GLY A 17 21.11 -14.74 -1.95
CA GLY A 17 21.84 -14.13 -3.05
C GLY A 17 20.98 -13.28 -3.99
N VAL A 18 19.89 -12.69 -3.50
CA VAL A 18 18.97 -11.84 -4.25
C VAL A 18 19.22 -10.36 -3.92
N ASN A 19 19.15 -9.48 -4.92
CA ASN A 19 19.30 -8.04 -4.70
C ASN A 19 18.13 -7.48 -3.90
N TYR A 20 18.45 -6.70 -2.87
CA TYR A 20 17.49 -5.98 -2.03
C TYR A 20 17.71 -4.47 -2.14
N HIS A 21 16.64 -3.75 -2.44
CA HIS A 21 16.62 -2.28 -2.45
C HIS A 21 15.33 -1.76 -1.85
N ARG A 22 15.44 -0.81 -0.91
CA ARG A 22 14.31 -0.09 -0.36
C ARG A 22 14.13 1.23 -1.10
N ALA A 23 12.96 1.42 -1.72
CA ALA A 23 12.61 2.71 -2.30
C ALA A 23 12.47 3.78 -1.20
N ALA A 24 12.90 5.01 -1.50
CA ALA A 24 12.65 6.14 -0.61
C ALA A 24 11.13 6.43 -0.52
N SER A 25 10.70 6.97 0.61
CA SER A 25 9.33 7.49 0.74
C SER A 25 9.09 8.63 -0.27
N PRO A 26 7.87 8.81 -0.78
CA PRO A 26 7.56 9.86 -1.76
C PRO A 26 7.75 11.29 -1.24
N GLY A 27 7.77 11.49 0.09
CA GLY A 27 7.92 12.80 0.71
C GLY A 27 6.87 13.79 0.19
N THR A 28 7.30 14.97 -0.23
CA THR A 28 6.45 16.04 -0.80
C THR A 28 6.47 16.08 -2.32
N HIS A 29 6.79 14.96 -2.99
CA HIS A 29 6.83 14.91 -4.45
C HIS A 29 5.50 15.42 -5.06
N PRO A 30 5.51 16.34 -6.04
CA PRO A 30 4.29 17.02 -6.52
C PRO A 30 3.17 16.07 -6.94
N ARG A 31 3.51 14.98 -7.64
CA ARG A 31 2.53 13.97 -8.06
C ARG A 31 1.85 13.25 -6.89
N PHE A 32 2.55 13.05 -5.77
CA PHE A 32 1.98 12.40 -4.59
C PHE A 32 0.99 13.34 -3.90
N VAL A 33 1.37 14.62 -3.72
CA VAL A 33 0.50 15.64 -3.14
C VAL A 33 -0.75 15.87 -4.01
N GLN A 34 -0.57 15.94 -5.33
CA GLN A 34 -1.67 16.04 -6.28
C GLN A 34 -2.65 14.87 -6.15
N MET A 35 -2.14 13.64 -6.10
CA MET A 35 -2.96 12.43 -5.93
C MET A 35 -3.78 12.48 -4.64
N VAL A 36 -3.20 12.90 -3.52
CA VAL A 36 -3.94 13.04 -2.24
C VAL A 36 -5.08 14.07 -2.37
N ARG A 37 -4.84 15.22 -3.01
CA ARG A 37 -5.89 16.21 -3.28
C ARG A 37 -7.00 15.64 -4.17
N GLU A 38 -6.64 14.87 -5.20
CA GLU A 38 -7.60 14.23 -6.11
C GLU A 38 -8.48 13.22 -5.38
N LEU A 39 -7.92 12.37 -4.49
CA LEU A 39 -8.71 11.45 -3.65
C LEU A 39 -9.72 12.18 -2.75
N ILE A 40 -9.31 13.30 -2.14
CA ILE A 40 -10.22 14.11 -1.32
C ILE A 40 -11.34 14.70 -2.19
N THR A 41 -10.99 15.21 -3.36
CA THR A 41 -11.95 15.81 -4.30
C THR A 41 -12.97 14.78 -4.81
N GLU A 42 -12.51 13.56 -5.14
CA GLU A 42 -13.36 12.42 -5.50
C GLU A 42 -14.43 12.20 -4.41
N ARG A 43 -14.01 12.15 -3.14
CA ARG A 43 -14.90 11.86 -2.02
C ARG A 43 -15.89 12.99 -1.71
N VAL A 44 -15.46 14.23 -1.80
CA VAL A 44 -16.29 15.41 -1.47
C VAL A 44 -17.29 15.73 -2.58
N SER A 45 -16.90 15.56 -3.84
CA SER A 45 -17.76 15.88 -4.99
C SER A 45 -18.78 14.78 -5.32
N GLY A 46 -18.58 13.56 -4.80
CA GLY A 46 -19.41 12.41 -5.19
C GLY A 46 -19.18 11.99 -6.66
N SER A 47 -17.99 12.26 -7.19
CA SER A 47 -17.63 11.95 -8.58
C SER A 47 -17.81 10.46 -8.89
N THR A 48 -18.34 10.15 -10.08
CA THR A 48 -18.34 8.79 -10.62
C THR A 48 -17.01 8.41 -11.26
N GLU A 49 -16.17 9.40 -11.60
CA GLU A 49 -14.81 9.15 -12.10
C GLU A 49 -13.88 8.83 -10.92
N ARG A 50 -13.26 7.65 -10.97
CA ARG A 50 -12.41 7.10 -9.91
C ARG A 50 -11.11 6.53 -10.48
N PRO A 51 -10.12 7.39 -10.79
CA PRO A 51 -8.85 6.94 -11.36
C PRO A 51 -8.13 5.96 -10.43
N SER A 52 -7.59 4.88 -11.00
CA SER A 52 -6.83 3.87 -10.23
C SER A 52 -5.63 3.38 -11.02
N CYS A 53 -4.55 3.04 -10.32
CA CYS A 53 -3.38 2.43 -10.93
C CYS A 53 -3.46 0.90 -10.87
N GLY A 54 -3.11 0.22 -11.97
CA GLY A 54 -3.12 -1.24 -12.05
C GLY A 54 -4.48 -1.82 -12.42
N SER A 55 -4.65 -3.14 -12.24
CA SER A 55 -5.83 -3.89 -12.70
C SER A 55 -6.92 -4.08 -11.64
N ARG A 56 -6.67 -3.69 -10.39
CA ARG A 56 -7.59 -3.93 -9.25
C ARG A 56 -8.71 -2.89 -9.12
N GLY A 57 -8.68 -1.82 -9.94
CA GLY A 57 -9.65 -0.74 -9.85
C GLY A 57 -9.52 0.11 -8.58
N PRO A 58 -10.44 1.08 -8.38
CA PRO A 58 -10.50 1.89 -7.17
C PRO A 58 -10.98 1.07 -5.97
N SER A 59 -10.53 1.44 -4.76
CA SER A 59 -10.96 0.78 -3.53
C SER A 59 -12.44 1.10 -3.20
N HIS A 60 -13.04 0.30 -2.33
CA HIS A 60 -14.32 0.63 -1.73
C HIS A 60 -14.17 1.82 -0.77
N ASP A 61 -15.23 2.61 -0.64
CA ASP A 61 -15.29 3.73 0.32
C ASP A 61 -15.74 3.27 1.72
N VAL A 62 -16.48 2.16 1.77
CA VAL A 62 -16.97 1.51 2.97
C VAL A 62 -16.56 0.04 2.88
N CYS A 63 -15.83 -0.45 3.87
CA CYS A 63 -15.36 -1.83 3.90
C CYS A 63 -16.54 -2.81 3.89
N PRO A 64 -16.59 -3.75 2.93
CA PRO A 64 -17.43 -4.93 3.04
C PRO A 64 -17.13 -5.71 4.33
N PRO A 65 -18.10 -6.43 4.92
CA PRO A 65 -17.91 -7.20 6.16
C PRO A 65 -16.75 -8.20 6.11
N ASP A 66 -16.40 -8.68 4.93
CA ASP A 66 -15.39 -9.71 4.64
C ASP A 66 -14.10 -9.15 4.01
N CYS A 67 -13.94 -7.82 3.99
CA CYS A 67 -12.84 -7.18 3.27
C CYS A 67 -11.44 -7.40 3.88
N CYS A 68 -11.36 -7.56 5.20
CA CYS A 68 -10.11 -7.78 5.92
C CYS A 68 -10.30 -8.92 6.92
N PRO A 69 -10.33 -10.18 6.44
CA PRO A 69 -10.48 -11.31 7.34
C PRO A 69 -9.24 -11.39 8.25
N PRO A 70 -9.42 -11.81 9.52
CA PRO A 70 -8.29 -12.01 10.41
C PRO A 70 -7.33 -13.03 9.80
N GLY A 71 -6.02 -12.77 9.90
CA GLY A 71 -5.00 -13.70 9.42
C GLY A 71 -5.12 -15.06 10.10
N THR A 72 -5.00 -16.14 9.33
CA THR A 72 -4.93 -17.49 9.87
C THR A 72 -3.55 -17.72 10.47
N ARG A 73 -3.46 -18.03 11.76
CA ARG A 73 -2.19 -18.52 12.33
C ARG A 73 -1.84 -19.87 11.70
N PRO A 74 -0.62 -20.06 11.17
CA PRO A 74 -0.16 -21.37 10.73
C PRO A 74 -0.31 -22.40 11.86
N ARG A 75 -0.76 -23.61 11.53
CA ARG A 75 -0.69 -24.73 12.48
C ARG A 75 0.77 -25.14 12.56
N VAL A 76 1.37 -24.96 13.73
CA VAL A 76 2.65 -25.57 14.10
C VAL A 76 2.57 -27.07 14.00
#